data_AF-A0A409WV94-F1
#
_entry.id   AF-A0A409WV94-F1
#
_cell.length_a   1.000
_cell.length_b   1.000
_cell.length_c   1.000
_cell.angle_alpha   90.00
_cell.angle_beta   90.00
_cell.angle_gamma   90.00
#
_symmetry.space_group_name_H-M   'P 1'
#
loop_
_entity.id
_entity.type
_entity.pdbx_description
1 polymer ?
#
loop_
_entity_poly.entity_id
_entity_poly.type
_entity_poly.pdbx_seq_one_letter_code
_entity_poly.pdbx_strand_id
1 'polypeptide(L)'
;MPYSHSHAYPRAKDNYYPIQGRVYQAEAAGPHFRNIMTHDNGRQHFALTQSVMHHDVQPYTHFSEAIVMDRRKRHTFYVFFKNHCRLPVNGPIRKLTGQEWRGNMVVMRGSANGEGIVNMRGRDAHLSDFLIKRIVHSIKQGRRVRRPKQLIYTRRS
;
A
#
# COMPACT_ATOMS: atom_id res chain seq x y z
N MET A 1 -2.22 -20.25 -20.25
CA MET A 1 -3.32 -19.30 -19.94
C MET A 1 -2.98 -17.99 -20.63
N PRO A 2 -3.81 -17.46 -21.55
CA PRO A 2 -3.47 -16.25 -22.26
C PRO A 2 -3.74 -15.02 -21.37
N TYR A 3 -2.72 -14.18 -21.22
CA TYR A 3 -2.77 -12.94 -20.47
C TYR A 3 -3.58 -11.91 -21.25
N SER A 4 -4.67 -11.38 -20.68
CA SER A 4 -5.23 -10.13 -21.21
C SER A 4 -4.28 -8.99 -20.86
N HIS A 5 -3.43 -8.60 -21.81
CA HIS A 5 -2.96 -7.22 -21.87
C HIS A 5 -4.20 -6.36 -22.19
N SER A 6 -4.97 -6.00 -21.17
CA SER A 6 -5.92 -4.91 -21.30
C SER A 6 -5.10 -3.63 -21.45
N HIS A 7 -4.77 -3.29 -22.70
CA HIS A 7 -4.56 -1.89 -23.08
C HIS A 7 -5.85 -1.16 -22.70
N ALA A 8 -5.89 -0.61 -21.49
CA ALA A 8 -6.93 0.31 -21.09
C ALA A 8 -6.69 1.59 -21.90
N TYR A 9 -7.34 1.68 -23.07
CA TYR A 9 -7.37 2.93 -23.81
C TYR A 9 -8.00 4.00 -22.90
N PRO A 10 -7.31 5.13 -22.67
CA PRO A 10 -7.87 6.19 -21.83
C PRO A 10 -9.21 6.61 -22.40
N ARG A 11 -10.28 6.45 -21.63
CA ARG A 11 -11.61 6.91 -22.03
C ARG A 11 -11.69 8.41 -21.75
N ALA A 12 -12.53 9.13 -22.50
CA ALA A 12 -12.74 10.57 -22.32
C ALA A 12 -13.22 11.01 -20.91
N LYS A 13 -13.50 10.06 -20.01
CA LYS A 13 -13.89 10.29 -18.60
C LYS A 13 -12.84 9.81 -17.59
N ASP A 14 -11.68 9.38 -18.06
CA ASP A 14 -10.61 8.92 -17.20
C ASP A 14 -9.90 10.13 -16.59
N ASN A 15 -10.02 10.26 -15.27
CA ASN A 15 -9.34 11.30 -14.50
C ASN A 15 -8.08 10.72 -13.89
N TYR A 16 -6.98 11.45 -14.04
CA TYR A 16 -5.71 11.15 -13.39
C TYR A 16 -5.40 12.27 -12.41
N TYR A 17 -5.25 11.94 -11.13
CA TYR A 17 -4.92 12.93 -10.12
C TYR A 17 -3.96 12.36 -9.07
N PRO A 18 -3.05 13.20 -8.55
CA PRO A 18 -2.16 12.81 -7.47
C PRO A 18 -2.94 12.69 -6.16
N ILE A 19 -2.74 11.58 -5.46
CA ILE A 19 -3.23 11.39 -4.10
C ILE A 19 -2.04 11.15 -3.18
N GLN A 20 -2.00 11.86 -2.06
CA GLN A 20 -0.97 11.68 -1.06
C GLN A 20 -1.12 10.34 -0.35
N GLY A 21 -0.10 9.48 -0.51
CA GLY A 21 0.07 8.22 0.19
C GLY A 21 1.30 8.23 1.09
N ARG A 22 1.43 7.24 1.97
CA ARG A 22 2.60 7.04 2.82
C ARG A 22 3.46 5.93 2.26
N VAL A 23 4.73 6.23 2.06
CA VAL A 23 5.69 5.38 1.36
C VAL A 23 6.77 4.92 2.33
N TYR A 24 7.09 3.64 2.23
CA TYR A 24 8.16 2.97 2.95
C TYR A 24 9.14 2.43 1.91
N GLN A 25 10.08 3.27 1.48
CA GLN A 25 11.08 2.93 0.47
C GLN A 25 12.36 2.43 1.14
N ALA A 26 12.97 1.40 0.56
CA ALA A 26 14.18 0.81 1.12
C ALA A 26 15.38 1.77 1.13
N GLU A 27 15.46 2.66 0.13
CA GLU A 27 16.54 3.64 -0.05
C GLU A 27 16.30 4.95 0.72
N ALA A 28 15.13 5.12 1.33
CA ALA A 28 14.78 6.35 2.06
C ALA A 28 15.28 6.30 3.52
N ALA A 29 15.58 7.48 4.09
CA ALA A 29 15.96 7.61 5.50
C ALA A 29 14.81 7.26 6.48
N GLY A 30 13.56 7.34 6.02
CA GLY A 30 12.38 7.05 6.83
C GLY A 30 11.09 7.02 6.01
N PRO A 31 9.96 6.63 6.64
CA PRO A 31 8.65 6.71 6.02
C PRO A 31 8.28 8.16 5.73
N HIS A 32 7.74 8.43 4.54
CA HIS A 32 7.40 9.79 4.12
C HIS A 32 6.11 9.81 3.30
N PHE A 33 5.53 10.99 3.14
CA PHE A 33 4.37 11.18 2.27
C PHE A 33 4.84 11.47 0.84
N ARG A 34 4.14 10.90 -0.14
CA ARG A 34 4.40 11.14 -1.56
C ARG A 34 3.10 11.11 -2.35
N ASN A 35 3.02 11.97 -3.35
CA ASN A 35 1.90 11.95 -4.30
C ASN A 35 2.02 10.73 -5.22
N ILE A 36 0.99 9.89 -5.20
CA ILE A 36 0.85 8.71 -6.07
C ILE A 36 -0.23 9.02 -7.09
N MET A 37 0.10 8.87 -8.38
CA MET A 37 -0.89 9.08 -9.43
C MET A 37 -1.99 8.03 -9.30
N THR A 38 -3.24 8.47 -9.32
CA THR A 38 -4.41 7.59 -9.25
C THR A 38 -5.20 7.75 -10.52
N HIS A 39 -5.60 6.62 -11.10
CA HIS A 39 -6.51 6.56 -12.24
C HIS A 39 -7.92 6.30 -11.72
N ASP A 40 -8.85 7.12 -12.16
CA ASP A 40 -10.27 7.04 -11.85
C ASP A 40 -11.05 7.04 -13.17
N ASN A 41 -11.76 5.94 -13.42
CA ASN A 41 -12.57 5.76 -14.63
C ASN A 41 -14.08 5.89 -14.35
N GLY A 42 -14.46 6.46 -13.19
CA GLY A 42 -15.85 6.60 -12.75
C GLY A 42 -16.51 5.30 -12.28
N ARG A 43 -15.82 4.16 -12.34
CA ARG A 43 -16.26 2.87 -11.77
C ARG A 43 -15.24 2.28 -10.79
N GLN A 44 -13.97 2.57 -11.00
CA GLN A 44 -12.85 2.02 -10.24
C GLN A 44 -11.78 3.08 -10.08
N HIS A 45 -11.16 3.09 -8.90
CA HIS A 45 -10.06 3.98 -8.55
C HIS A 45 -8.84 3.11 -8.24
N PHE A 46 -7.76 3.26 -9.02
CA PHE A 46 -6.55 2.47 -8.82
C PHE A 46 -5.32 3.37 -8.69
N ALA A 47 -4.53 3.10 -7.64
CA ALA A 47 -3.24 3.76 -7.46
C ALA A 47 -2.20 3.20 -8.43
N LEU A 48 -1.62 4.07 -9.25
CA LEU A 48 -0.50 3.76 -10.14
C LEU A 48 0.80 3.78 -9.32
N THR A 49 1.04 2.67 -8.61
CA THR A 49 2.16 2.55 -7.68
C THR A 49 3.50 2.22 -8.35
N GLN A 50 3.53 2.03 -9.67
CA GLN A 50 4.71 1.60 -10.41
C GLN A 50 5.92 2.52 -10.16
N SER A 51 5.72 3.84 -10.13
CA SER A 51 6.81 4.81 -9.90
C SER A 51 7.48 4.71 -8.52
N VAL A 52 6.82 4.07 -7.55
CA VAL A 52 7.32 3.89 -6.17
C VAL A 52 7.71 2.44 -5.89
N MET A 53 7.09 1.52 -6.62
CA MET A 53 7.20 0.08 -6.45
C MET A 53 8.09 -0.59 -7.51
N HIS A 54 8.65 0.16 -8.46
CA HIS A 54 9.48 -0.38 -9.53
C HIS A 54 10.68 -1.16 -8.97
N HIS A 55 10.84 -2.40 -9.43
CA HIS A 55 12.02 -3.20 -9.17
C HIS A 55 12.08 -4.38 -10.16
N ASP A 56 13.23 -4.62 -10.77
CA ASP A 56 13.41 -5.64 -11.82
C ASP A 56 13.24 -7.08 -11.32
N VAL A 57 13.72 -7.34 -10.10
CA VAL A 57 13.64 -8.65 -9.42
C VAL A 57 12.20 -9.16 -9.22
N GLN A 58 11.21 -8.29 -9.00
CA GLN A 58 9.83 -8.70 -8.81
C GLN A 58 8.88 -7.74 -9.55
N PRO A 59 8.41 -8.09 -10.76
CA PRO A 59 7.58 -7.18 -11.56
C PRO A 59 6.19 -6.96 -10.93
N TYR A 60 5.60 -7.99 -10.34
CA TYR A 60 4.28 -7.92 -9.72
C TYR A 60 4.29 -7.21 -8.35
N THR A 61 3.23 -6.46 -8.05
CA THR A 61 3.01 -5.79 -6.75
C THR A 61 1.85 -6.45 -6.03
N HIS A 62 2.07 -6.89 -4.79
CA HIS A 62 0.99 -7.41 -3.95
C HIS A 62 0.09 -6.27 -3.50
N PHE A 63 -1.20 -6.58 -3.36
CA PHE A 63 -2.23 -5.66 -2.90
C PHE A 63 -3.04 -6.29 -1.76
N SER A 64 -3.40 -5.48 -0.77
CA SER A 64 -4.32 -5.86 0.30
C SER A 64 -5.14 -4.65 0.73
N GLU A 65 -6.44 -4.86 0.91
CA GLU A 65 -7.26 -3.93 1.70
C GLU A 65 -7.08 -4.25 3.18
N ALA A 66 -6.95 -3.21 4.00
CA ALA A 66 -6.85 -3.33 5.43
C ALA A 66 -7.73 -2.29 6.13
N ILE A 67 -8.38 -2.72 7.19
CA ILE A 67 -9.18 -1.90 8.07
C ILE A 67 -8.46 -1.81 9.40
N VAL A 68 -8.19 -0.59 9.85
CA VAL A 68 -7.76 -0.31 11.21
C VAL A 68 -8.94 0.23 12.00
N MET A 69 -9.28 -0.43 13.10
CA MET A 69 -10.22 0.09 14.08
C MET A 69 -9.41 0.89 15.12
N ASP A 70 -9.56 2.21 15.11
CA ASP A 70 -8.97 3.12 16.10
C ASP A 70 -10.11 3.68 16.96
N ARG A 71 -10.18 3.23 18.22
CA ARG A 71 -11.34 3.46 19.11
C ARG A 71 -12.64 2.94 18.47
N ARG A 72 -13.62 3.82 18.22
CA ARG A 72 -14.90 3.51 17.58
C ARG A 72 -14.94 3.87 16.08
N LYS A 73 -13.80 4.28 15.49
CA LYS A 73 -13.73 4.71 14.09
C LYS A 73 -13.08 3.65 13.23
N ARG A 74 -13.70 3.40 12.08
CA ARG A 74 -13.20 2.49 11.04
C ARG A 74 -12.33 3.26 10.06
N HIS A 75 -11.13 2.74 9.82
CA HIS A 75 -10.14 3.36 8.94
C HIS A 75 -9.72 2.39 7.85
N THR A 76 -10.23 2.57 6.63
CA THR A 76 -9.84 1.76 5.46
C THR A 76 -8.53 2.27 4.87
N PHE A 77 -7.65 1.34 4.51
CA PHE A 77 -6.36 1.55 3.86
C PHE A 77 -6.14 0.52 2.78
N TYR A 78 -5.43 0.92 1.73
CA TYR A 78 -4.96 0.04 0.67
C TYR A 78 -3.44 -0.06 0.75
N VAL A 79 -2.93 -1.28 0.88
CA VAL A 79 -1.51 -1.54 1.06
C VAL A 79 -0.97 -2.27 -0.16
N PHE A 80 0.05 -1.67 -0.76
CA PHE A 80 0.80 -2.22 -1.88
C PHE A 80 2.20 -2.57 -1.40
N PHE A 81 2.71 -3.75 -1.71
CA PHE A 81 4.03 -4.15 -1.25
C PHE A 81 4.72 -5.13 -2.20
N LYS A 82 6.05 -5.12 -2.16
CA LYS A 82 6.89 -6.18 -2.73
C LYS A 82 7.29 -7.16 -1.65
N ASN A 83 7.39 -8.44 -1.99
CA ASN A 83 7.72 -9.52 -1.07
C ASN A 83 8.57 -10.57 -1.77
N HIS A 84 9.87 -10.30 -1.89
CA HIS A 84 10.83 -11.22 -2.49
C HIS A 84 12.16 -11.16 -1.73
N CYS A 85 12.86 -12.29 -1.59
CA CYS A 85 14.07 -12.39 -0.76
C CYS A 85 15.28 -11.64 -1.34
N ARG A 86 15.32 -11.44 -2.66
CA ARG A 86 16.40 -10.70 -3.35
C ARG A 86 16.20 -9.18 -3.42
N LEU A 87 15.14 -8.65 -2.82
CA LEU A 87 14.92 -7.22 -2.76
C LEU A 87 15.82 -6.57 -1.68
N PRO A 88 16.10 -5.25 -1.79
CA PRO A 88 16.85 -4.54 -0.77
C PRO A 88 16.12 -4.55 0.57
N VAL A 89 16.90 -4.58 1.66
CA VAL A 89 16.38 -4.45 3.03
C VAL A 89 15.77 -3.07 3.21
N ASN A 90 14.55 -3.03 3.71
CA ASN A 90 13.86 -1.78 3.97
C ASN A 90 14.20 -1.26 5.37
N GLY A 91 15.24 -0.42 5.45
CA GLY A 91 15.73 0.19 6.68
C GLY A 91 14.63 0.89 7.50
N PRO A 92 13.79 1.74 6.89
CA PRO A 92 12.65 2.36 7.57
C PRO A 92 11.69 1.36 8.22
N ILE A 93 11.32 0.28 7.51
CA ILE A 93 10.44 -0.76 8.08
C ILE A 93 11.15 -1.52 9.21
N ARG A 94 12.44 -1.82 9.06
CA ARG A 94 13.23 -2.46 10.13
C ARG A 94 13.27 -1.60 11.38
N LYS A 95 13.54 -0.30 11.25
CA LYS A 95 13.54 0.64 12.38
C LYS A 95 12.15 0.75 13.02
N LEU A 96 11.09 0.72 12.21
CA LEU A 96 9.72 0.81 12.69
C LEU A 96 9.27 -0.45 13.44
N THR A 97 9.59 -1.63 12.92
CA THR A 97 8.99 -2.90 13.34
C THR A 97 9.90 -3.80 14.15
N GLY A 98 11.21 -3.55 14.13
CA GLY A 98 12.23 -4.46 14.66
C GLY A 98 12.50 -5.69 13.78
N GLN A 99 11.74 -5.90 12.71
CA GLN A 99 11.87 -7.07 11.83
C GLN A 99 12.46 -6.69 10.47
N GLU A 100 13.21 -7.61 9.87
CA GLU A 100 13.68 -7.43 8.51
C GLU A 100 12.51 -7.60 7.52
N TRP A 101 12.33 -6.59 6.67
CA TRP A 101 11.48 -6.66 5.50
C TRP A 101 12.30 -6.28 4.27
N ARG A 102 12.04 -6.93 3.14
CA ARG A 102 12.72 -6.62 1.87
C ARG A 102 11.72 -6.17 0.81
N GLY A 103 12.00 -5.02 0.22
CA GLY A 103 11.16 -4.36 -0.78
C GLY A 103 10.37 -3.17 -0.23
N ASN A 104 9.81 -2.38 -1.15
CA ASN A 104 9.05 -1.19 -0.83
C ASN A 104 7.62 -1.54 -0.38
N MET A 105 7.01 -0.65 0.40
CA MET A 105 5.57 -0.65 0.67
C MET A 105 4.98 0.75 0.46
N VAL A 106 3.71 0.78 0.06
CA VAL A 106 2.91 2.01 -0.05
C VAL A 106 1.57 1.77 0.63
N VAL A 107 1.14 2.75 1.41
CA VAL A 107 -0.17 2.80 2.05
C VAL A 107 -0.93 3.98 1.47
N MET A 108 -2.15 3.72 1.00
CA MET A 108 -3.10 4.72 0.53
C MET A 108 -4.33 4.72 1.44
N ARG A 109 -4.99 5.87 1.59
CA ARG A 109 -6.18 6.03 2.43
C ARG A 109 -7.45 5.79 1.62
N GLY A 110 -8.32 4.88 2.06
CA GLY A 110 -9.66 4.75 1.51
C GLY A 110 -10.60 5.84 2.02
N SER A 111 -11.57 6.24 1.21
CA SER A 111 -12.65 7.15 1.63
C SER A 111 -13.47 6.54 2.77
N ALA A 112 -13.96 7.38 3.69
CA ALA A 112 -14.84 6.94 4.76
C ALA A 112 -16.18 6.39 4.24
N ASN A 113 -16.63 6.87 3.07
CA ASN A 113 -17.87 6.47 2.44
C ASN A 113 -17.71 5.19 1.59
N GLY A 114 -16.49 4.62 1.53
CA GLY A 114 -16.17 3.42 0.74
C GLY A 114 -15.82 3.72 -0.73
N GLU A 115 -16.07 4.93 -1.21
CA GLU A 115 -15.80 5.31 -2.60
C GLU A 115 -14.41 5.91 -2.77
N GLY A 116 -13.51 5.12 -3.37
CA GLY A 116 -12.22 5.59 -3.86
C GLY A 116 -11.13 5.79 -2.79
N ILE A 117 -10.08 6.46 -3.23
CA ILE A 117 -8.87 6.77 -2.45
C ILE A 117 -8.87 8.27 -2.17
N VAL A 118 -8.42 8.68 -0.99
CA VAL A 118 -8.36 10.09 -0.59
C VAL A 118 -6.96 10.43 -0.07
N ASN A 119 -6.65 11.74 -0.02
CA ASN A 119 -5.38 12.21 0.52
C ASN A 119 -5.22 11.77 1.98
N MET A 120 -4.06 11.15 2.28
CA MET A 120 -3.63 10.95 3.66
C MET A 120 -3.37 12.30 4.34
N ARG A 121 -3.61 12.34 5.64
CA ARG A 121 -3.34 13.48 6.52
C ARG A 121 -2.41 13.08 7.65
N GLY A 122 -1.92 14.05 8.43
CA GLY A 122 -0.93 13.80 9.50
C GLY A 122 -1.30 12.68 10.47
N ARG A 123 -2.57 12.53 10.85
CA ARG A 123 -3.03 11.44 11.73
C ARG A 123 -2.93 10.05 11.10
N ASP A 124 -3.04 9.95 9.78
CA ASP A 124 -2.96 8.67 9.05
C ASP A 124 -1.55 8.09 9.08
N ALA A 125 -0.52 8.90 9.35
CA ALA A 125 0.85 8.46 9.55
C ALA A 125 0.94 7.34 10.60
N HIS A 126 0.40 7.62 11.80
CA HIS A 126 0.48 6.69 12.92
C HIS A 126 -0.34 5.41 12.70
N LEU A 127 -1.50 5.52 12.06
CA LEU A 127 -2.34 4.37 11.73
C LEU A 127 -1.69 3.49 10.66
N SER A 128 -1.02 4.10 9.69
CA SER A 128 -0.28 3.38 8.66
C SER A 128 0.93 2.67 9.25
N ASP A 129 1.68 3.34 10.13
CA ASP A 129 2.80 2.73 10.82
C ASP A 129 2.37 1.53 11.69
N PHE A 130 1.24 1.66 12.40
CA PHE A 130 0.62 0.55 13.12
C PHE A 130 0.23 -0.60 12.17
N LEU A 131 -0.37 -0.28 11.03
CA LEU A 131 -0.76 -1.27 10.03
C LEU A 131 0.45 -2.01 9.45
N ILE A 132 1.52 -1.30 9.08
CA ILE A 132 2.76 -1.90 8.57
C ILE A 132 3.37 -2.83 9.61
N LYS A 133 3.41 -2.44 10.90
CA LYS A 133 3.85 -3.33 11.99
C LYS A 133 3.08 -4.65 11.94
N ARG A 134 1.74 -4.60 11.91
CA ARG A 134 0.91 -5.81 11.87
C ARG A 134 1.12 -6.65 10.61
N ILE A 135 1.31 -6.00 9.46
CA ILE A 135 1.56 -6.66 8.19
C ILE A 135 2.90 -7.39 8.20
N VAL A 136 3.97 -6.75 8.64
CA VAL A 136 5.31 -7.37 8.67
C VAL A 136 5.32 -8.58 9.59
N HIS A 137 4.65 -8.50 10.75
CA HIS A 137 4.56 -9.63 11.69
C HIS A 137 3.73 -10.81 11.16
N SER A 138 2.91 -10.61 10.12
CA SER A 138 1.98 -11.63 9.62
C SER A 138 2.31 -12.16 8.22
N ILE A 139 3.24 -11.55 7.48
CA ILE A 139 3.79 -12.14 6.25
C ILE A 139 5.20 -12.64 6.53
N LYS A 140 5.45 -13.89 6.13
CA LYS A 140 6.80 -14.42 6.01
C LYS A 140 7.44 -13.95 4.70
N GLN A 141 8.55 -13.22 4.80
CA GLN A 141 9.31 -12.72 3.65
C GLN A 141 9.65 -13.84 2.65
N GLY A 142 9.51 -13.56 1.35
CA GLY A 142 9.88 -14.45 0.25
C GLY A 142 9.00 -15.69 0.12
N ARG A 143 7.94 -15.84 0.93
CA ARG A 143 6.94 -16.90 0.79
C ARG A 143 5.69 -16.36 0.10
N ARG A 144 4.94 -17.28 -0.53
CA ARG A 144 3.65 -16.95 -1.14
C ARG A 144 2.75 -16.30 -0.10
N VAL A 145 2.28 -15.09 -0.40
CA VAL A 145 1.33 -14.37 0.44
C VAL A 145 0.00 -15.13 0.42
N ARG A 146 -0.38 -15.72 1.55
CA ARG A 146 -1.72 -16.28 1.78
C ARG A 146 -2.40 -15.40 2.82
N ARG A 147 -3.33 -14.56 2.38
CA ARG A 147 -4.08 -13.68 3.28
C ARG A 147 -5.55 -13.63 2.88
N PRO A 148 -6.46 -13.41 3.84
CA PRO A 148 -7.83 -13.05 3.54
C PRO A 148 -7.85 -11.72 2.77
N LYS A 149 -8.86 -11.53 1.90
CA LYS A 149 -8.98 -10.35 1.05
C LYS A 149 -9.02 -9.03 1.83
N GLN A 150 -9.49 -9.07 3.07
CA GLN A 150 -9.60 -7.94 3.97
C GLN A 150 -8.95 -8.27 5.31
N LEU A 151 -8.04 -7.40 5.76
CA LEU A 151 -7.39 -7.51 7.06
C LEU A 151 -8.07 -6.55 8.05
N ILE A 152 -8.41 -7.00 9.25
CA ILE A 152 -8.99 -6.13 10.29
C ILE A 152 -8.05 -6.11 11.49
N TYR A 153 -7.59 -4.92 11.87
CA TYR A 153 -6.71 -4.73 13.02
C TYR A 153 -7.32 -3.75 14.01
N THR A 154 -7.41 -4.16 15.27
CA THR A 154 -7.86 -3.28 16.36
C THR A 154 -6.66 -2.67 17.06
N ARG A 155 -6.59 -1.34 17.06
CA ARG A 155 -5.61 -0.59 17.85
C ARG A 155 -6.23 -0.31 19.23
N ARG A 156 -5.75 -1.01 20.24
CA ARG A 156 -6.03 -0.70 21.65
C ARG A 156 -5.06 0.40 22.08
N SER A 157 -5.58 1.45 22.69
CA SER A 157 -4.81 2.56 23.28
C SER A 157 -4.01 2.08 24.47
#